data_AF-A0A0E3BA92-F1
#
_entry.id   AF-A0A0E3BA92-F1
#
_cell.length_a   1.000
_cell.length_b   1.000
_cell.length_c   1.000
_cell.angle_alpha   90.00
_cell.angle_beta   90.00
_cell.angle_gamma   90.00
#
_symmetry.space_group_name_H-M   'P 1'
#
loop_
_entity.id
_entity.type
_entity.pdbx_description
1 polymer ?
#
loop_
_entity_poly.entity_id
_entity_poly.type
_entity_poly.pdbx_seq_one_letter_code
_entity_poly.pdbx_strand_id
1 'polypeptide(L)'
;MDHQNVTFSSLNDLFEVDTSPLSTEDEVDPQASNQTELPEIRSVLLSGQDWEDMTRIYSTVELTETPSGHTASVKAKQYGGFLYTVFSIAYGGWNEINAWQLLPESLYEGDTCIEIDWEKVRARKRHGYSYLGLKVKVAGKVMVCAKPVNFLRSLPTVKPLSMEEALAYDIQCRRAGWRPHLFGTQAKVTWRKLAGHPVVIYELDGKDSRTALIWKHRGVIQEFSISRAEKDLNFDTETEQIDAPESAAELASKTFGKRQKRDTEGHAVQAALF
;
A
#
# COMPACT_ATOMS: atom_id res chain seq x y z
N MET A 1 70.89 -60.39 5.57
CA MET A 1 69.68 -61.17 5.90
C MET A 1 68.85 -60.29 6.80
N ASP A 2 67.63 -60.02 6.35
CA ASP A 2 66.68 -59.03 6.87
C ASP A 2 65.97 -59.44 8.18
N HIS A 3 65.21 -58.46 8.70
CA HIS A 3 63.97 -58.52 9.49
C HIS A 3 64.10 -58.52 11.03
N GLN A 4 63.25 -57.87 11.83
CA GLN A 4 62.28 -56.75 11.71
C GLN A 4 61.57 -56.63 13.08
N ASN A 5 60.83 -55.52 13.26
CA ASN A 5 59.73 -55.22 14.21
C ASN A 5 60.07 -54.36 15.45
N VAL A 6 59.71 -53.06 15.57
CA VAL A 6 58.38 -52.33 15.48
C VAL A 6 57.58 -52.58 16.79
N THR A 7 57.10 -51.62 17.61
CA THR A 7 56.86 -50.16 17.52
C THR A 7 56.79 -49.53 18.92
N PHE A 8 56.96 -48.21 18.97
CA PHE A 8 56.73 -47.30 20.10
C PHE A 8 55.27 -46.81 20.21
N SER A 9 54.84 -46.52 21.44
CA SER A 9 53.81 -45.51 21.76
C SER A 9 54.01 -45.06 23.21
N SER A 10 54.28 -43.77 23.42
CA SER A 10 54.04 -43.10 24.71
C SER A 10 54.06 -41.57 24.54
N LEU A 11 52.86 -40.98 24.54
CA LEU A 11 52.46 -39.79 25.29
C LEU A 11 53.52 -38.66 25.30
N ASN A 12 53.53 -37.73 24.33
CA ASN A 12 52.58 -36.61 24.23
C ASN A 12 52.02 -36.18 25.59
N ASP A 13 52.59 -35.11 26.13
CA ASP A 13 51.88 -33.94 26.70
C ASP A 13 52.72 -33.33 27.82
N LEU A 14 53.79 -32.57 27.50
CA LEU A 14 54.25 -31.50 28.41
C LEU A 14 55.33 -30.54 27.89
N PHE A 15 55.68 -30.53 26.60
CA PHE A 15 56.56 -29.48 26.06
C PHE A 15 56.23 -29.18 24.59
N GLU A 16 55.63 -28.02 24.33
CA GLU A 16 55.81 -27.34 23.04
C GLU A 16 55.78 -25.82 23.26
N VAL A 17 56.98 -25.26 23.24
CA VAL A 17 57.27 -23.84 23.00
C VAL A 17 57.11 -23.66 21.50
N ASP A 18 56.37 -22.65 21.05
CA ASP A 18 56.48 -22.22 19.66
C ASP A 18 56.52 -20.70 19.53
N THR A 19 57.57 -20.28 18.82
CA THR A 19 57.95 -18.92 18.45
C THR A 19 57.84 -18.82 16.94
N SER A 20 57.22 -17.74 16.42
CA SER A 20 57.53 -17.00 15.15
C SER A 20 56.28 -16.25 14.63
N PRO A 21 56.37 -15.33 13.64
CA PRO A 21 57.22 -14.14 13.52
C PRO A 21 56.44 -12.88 13.02
N LEU A 22 57.19 -11.83 12.69
CA LEU A 22 56.81 -10.43 12.32
C LEU A 22 56.17 -10.22 10.92
N SER A 23 55.59 -9.03 10.72
CA SER A 23 55.06 -8.36 9.49
C SER A 23 53.61 -8.73 9.11
N THR A 24 52.68 -7.81 8.80
CA THR A 24 52.74 -6.56 8.03
C THR A 24 51.82 -5.47 8.61
N GLU A 25 52.19 -4.22 8.35
CA GLU A 25 51.40 -3.02 8.59
C GLU A 25 50.05 -3.11 7.87
N ASP A 26 48.96 -3.33 8.60
CA ASP A 26 47.62 -3.03 8.09
C ASP A 26 47.40 -1.53 8.24
N GLU A 27 47.31 -0.88 7.08
CA GLU A 27 46.84 0.48 6.90
C GLU A 27 45.60 0.71 7.76
N VAL A 28 45.64 1.81 8.51
CA VAL A 28 44.49 2.41 9.16
C VAL A 28 43.46 2.71 8.08
N ASP A 29 42.50 1.79 7.90
CA ASP A 29 41.35 2.01 7.05
C ASP A 29 40.53 3.15 7.69
N PRO A 30 40.48 4.36 7.10
CA PRO A 30 39.60 5.38 7.62
C PRO A 30 38.20 4.93 7.24
N GLN A 31 37.50 4.26 8.16
CA GLN A 31 36.05 4.23 8.15
C GLN A 31 35.54 5.66 8.31
N ALA A 32 35.62 6.44 7.23
CA ALA A 32 34.83 7.62 7.01
C ALA A 32 33.40 7.11 6.89
N SER A 33 32.73 7.06 8.04
CA SER A 33 31.30 6.95 8.18
C SER A 33 30.64 8.20 7.56
N ASN A 34 30.69 8.34 6.24
CA ASN A 34 29.69 9.12 5.53
C ASN A 34 28.50 8.18 5.30
N GLN A 35 27.91 7.69 6.39
CA GLN A 35 26.50 7.33 6.34
C GLN A 35 25.77 8.65 6.14
N THR A 36 25.51 8.99 4.87
CA THR A 36 24.56 10.04 4.53
C THR A 36 23.26 9.68 5.26
N GLU A 37 22.98 10.36 6.37
CA GLU A 37 21.78 10.11 7.15
C GLU A 37 20.59 10.27 6.21
N LEU A 38 19.83 9.19 6.03
CA LEU A 38 18.65 9.23 5.18
C LEU A 38 17.63 10.18 5.81
N PRO A 39 16.89 10.95 4.99
CA PRO A 39 15.87 11.85 5.52
C PRO A 39 14.79 11.06 6.25
N GLU A 40 14.43 11.47 7.46
CA GLU A 40 13.35 10.84 8.21
C GLU A 40 12.03 10.83 7.41
N ILE A 41 11.37 9.68 7.31
CA ILE A 41 10.02 9.57 6.72
C ILE A 41 9.04 10.18 7.70
N ARG A 42 8.38 11.26 7.30
CA ARG A 42 7.37 11.93 8.13
C ARG A 42 5.97 11.47 7.77
N SER A 43 5.15 11.23 8.78
CA SER A 43 3.72 10.96 8.60
C SER A 43 2.91 12.23 8.79
N VAL A 44 2.01 12.51 7.85
CA VAL A 44 1.13 13.69 7.86
C VAL A 44 -0.31 13.24 7.70
N LEU A 45 -1.18 13.69 8.59
CA LEU A 45 -2.61 13.41 8.49
C LEU A 45 -3.25 14.32 7.44
N LEU A 46 -3.98 13.72 6.50
CA LEU A 46 -4.81 14.43 5.53
C LEU A 46 -6.26 14.18 5.84
N SER A 47 -7.07 15.24 5.77
CA SER A 47 -8.52 15.10 5.76
C SER A 47 -8.98 14.16 4.64
N GLY A 48 -10.16 13.55 4.79
CA GLY A 48 -10.73 12.68 3.75
C GLY A 48 -10.73 13.33 2.35
N GLN A 49 -11.09 14.63 2.27
CA GLN A 49 -11.07 15.37 1.01
C GLN A 49 -9.67 15.64 0.46
N ASP A 50 -8.70 15.99 1.31
CA ASP A 50 -7.33 16.27 0.86
C ASP A 50 -6.64 14.98 0.41
N TRP A 51 -6.96 13.87 1.07
CA TRP A 51 -6.47 12.55 0.71
C TRP A 51 -6.91 12.16 -0.71
N GLU A 52 -8.20 12.31 -1.02
CA GLU A 52 -8.75 12.09 -2.38
C GLU A 52 -8.14 13.02 -3.43
N ASP A 53 -7.87 14.25 -3.02
CA ASP A 53 -7.21 15.22 -3.87
C ASP A 53 -5.73 14.87 -4.12
N MET A 54 -5.09 14.14 -3.19
CA MET A 54 -3.72 13.69 -3.27
C MET A 54 -3.59 12.37 -4.05
N THR A 55 -4.57 11.46 -3.98
CA THR A 55 -4.57 10.25 -4.83
C THR A 55 -4.62 10.57 -6.33
N ARG A 56 -5.24 11.69 -6.71
CA ARG A 56 -5.31 12.16 -8.11
C ARG A 56 -3.96 12.50 -8.72
N ILE A 57 -2.93 12.74 -7.91
CA ILE A 57 -1.57 13.01 -8.41
C ILE A 57 -0.67 11.77 -8.39
N TYR A 58 -1.26 10.57 -8.27
CA TYR A 58 -0.57 9.32 -8.50
C TYR A 58 0.13 9.32 -9.87
N SER A 59 1.44 9.06 -9.86
CA SER A 59 2.33 9.29 -11.01
C SER A 59 3.17 8.05 -11.41
N THR A 60 2.84 6.87 -10.88
CA THR A 60 3.63 5.66 -11.16
C THR A 60 3.48 5.20 -12.59
N VAL A 61 2.31 5.42 -13.21
CA VAL A 61 2.07 5.06 -14.62
C VAL A 61 3.00 5.87 -15.52
N GLU A 62 3.04 7.19 -15.31
CA GLU A 62 3.89 8.13 -16.04
C GLU A 62 5.37 7.77 -15.89
N LEU A 63 5.77 7.33 -14.70
CA LEU A 63 7.13 6.85 -14.46
C LEU A 63 7.43 5.57 -15.24
N THR A 64 6.51 4.59 -15.25
CA THR A 64 6.71 3.31 -15.96
C THR A 64 6.68 3.44 -17.47
N GLU A 65 5.94 4.42 -18.00
CA GLU A 65 5.83 4.67 -19.44
C GLU A 65 6.95 5.55 -19.99
N THR A 66 7.78 6.14 -19.11
CA THR A 66 8.88 7.00 -19.54
C THR A 66 10.01 6.16 -20.14
N PRO A 67 10.49 6.48 -21.36
CA PRO A 67 11.62 5.79 -21.95
C PRO A 67 12.90 5.90 -21.11
N SER A 68 13.72 4.86 -21.17
CA SER A 68 15.04 4.88 -20.52
C SER A 68 15.86 6.09 -20.97
N GLY A 69 16.61 6.68 -20.04
CA GLY A 69 17.41 7.89 -20.24
C GLY A 69 16.62 9.20 -20.18
N HIS A 70 15.30 9.16 -19.94
CA HIS A 70 14.45 10.36 -19.93
C HIS A 70 13.86 10.64 -18.55
N THR A 71 13.68 11.93 -18.25
CA THR A 71 13.02 12.39 -17.03
C THR A 71 11.51 12.28 -17.16
N ALA A 72 10.87 11.52 -16.27
CA ALA A 72 9.42 11.33 -16.26
C ALA A 72 8.68 12.63 -15.93
N SER A 73 7.59 12.90 -16.65
CA SER A 73 6.69 14.01 -16.31
C SER A 73 5.62 13.52 -15.33
N VAL A 74 5.65 14.04 -14.11
CA VAL A 74 4.78 13.59 -13.02
C VAL A 74 3.74 14.64 -12.67
N LYS A 75 2.63 14.18 -12.11
CA LYS A 75 1.64 15.04 -11.48
C LYS A 75 2.17 15.48 -10.12
N ALA A 76 1.83 16.71 -9.73
CA ALA A 76 2.23 17.26 -8.44
C ALA A 76 1.15 18.17 -7.85
N LYS A 77 1.14 18.30 -6.53
CA LYS A 77 0.22 19.16 -5.79
C LYS A 77 0.93 19.85 -4.64
N GLN A 78 0.56 21.11 -4.39
CA GLN A 78 1.07 21.84 -3.24
C GLN A 78 0.21 21.53 -2.00
N TYR A 79 0.86 21.28 -0.87
CA TYR A 79 0.23 21.07 0.43
C TYR A 79 1.17 21.58 1.54
N GLY A 80 0.65 22.27 2.55
CA GLY A 80 1.49 22.77 3.67
C GLY A 80 2.70 23.61 3.26
N GLY A 81 2.61 24.33 2.13
CA GLY A 81 3.71 25.14 1.58
C GLY A 81 4.71 24.38 0.70
N PHE A 82 4.63 23.05 0.62
CA PHE A 82 5.55 22.22 -0.15
C PHE A 82 4.86 21.57 -1.35
N LEU A 83 5.65 21.21 -2.37
CA LEU A 83 5.17 20.51 -3.56
C LEU A 83 5.43 19.01 -3.40
N TYR A 84 4.42 18.19 -3.72
CA TYR A 84 4.49 16.73 -3.59
C TYR A 84 4.12 16.01 -4.87
N THR A 85 4.67 14.81 -5.07
CA THR A 85 4.20 13.81 -6.03
C THR A 85 3.95 12.47 -5.32
N VAL A 86 3.12 11.61 -5.89
CA VAL A 86 2.68 10.34 -5.28
C VAL A 86 3.06 9.16 -6.17
N PHE A 87 3.64 8.12 -5.57
CA PHE A 87 4.03 6.89 -6.29
C PHE A 87 3.41 5.61 -5.74
N SER A 88 2.74 5.65 -4.60
CA SER A 88 2.06 4.47 -4.06
C SER A 88 0.86 4.89 -3.21
N ILE A 89 -0.24 4.16 -3.39
CA ILE A 89 -1.47 4.33 -2.63
C ILE A 89 -1.88 2.95 -2.13
N ALA A 90 -2.04 2.81 -0.82
CA ALA A 90 -2.54 1.61 -0.18
C ALA A 90 -4.03 1.82 0.16
N TYR A 91 -4.91 1.14 -0.57
CA TYR A 91 -6.33 1.06 -0.25
C TYR A 91 -6.58 -0.06 0.77
N GLY A 92 -7.32 0.22 1.86
CA GLY A 92 -7.75 -0.79 2.82
C GLY A 92 -7.24 -0.52 4.24
N GLY A 93 -6.59 -1.52 4.86
CA GLY A 93 -6.28 -1.50 6.29
C GLY A 93 -5.46 -0.31 6.79
N TRP A 94 -4.64 0.27 5.92
CA TRP A 94 -3.56 1.20 6.26
C TRP A 94 -3.78 2.60 5.68
N ASN A 95 -4.74 2.80 4.76
CA ASN A 95 -5.16 4.08 4.18
C ASN A 95 -4.03 5.11 4.00
N GLU A 96 -2.96 4.69 3.33
CA GLU A 96 -1.68 5.38 3.29
C GLU A 96 -1.31 5.74 1.85
N ILE A 97 -0.78 6.95 1.67
CA ILE A 97 -0.19 7.41 0.42
C ILE A 97 1.29 7.65 0.67
N ASN A 98 2.15 6.97 -0.09
CA ASN A 98 3.58 7.24 -0.08
C ASN A 98 3.88 8.31 -1.14
N ALA A 99 4.35 9.46 -0.66
CA ALA A 99 4.61 10.66 -1.45
C ALA A 99 6.04 11.16 -1.24
N TRP A 100 6.50 12.00 -2.16
CA TRP A 100 7.80 12.64 -2.08
C TRP A 100 7.66 14.14 -2.22
N GLN A 101 8.29 14.86 -1.29
CA GLN A 101 8.48 16.29 -1.40
C GLN A 101 9.46 16.58 -2.54
N LEU A 102 9.05 17.49 -3.42
CA LEU A 102 9.83 17.92 -4.58
C LEU A 102 10.59 19.20 -4.26
N LEU A 103 11.88 19.21 -4.60
CA LEU A 103 12.73 20.40 -4.55
C LEU A 103 13.27 20.73 -5.94
N PRO A 104 13.52 22.01 -6.24
CA PRO A 104 14.35 22.37 -7.39
C PRO A 104 15.72 21.70 -7.29
N GLU A 105 16.28 21.29 -8.42
CA GLU A 105 17.58 20.61 -8.47
C GLU A 105 18.70 21.43 -7.81
N SER A 106 18.67 22.76 -7.94
CA SER A 106 19.64 23.66 -7.31
C SER A 106 19.61 23.69 -5.78
N LEU A 107 18.56 23.15 -5.16
CA LEU A 107 18.39 23.12 -3.70
C LEU A 107 18.55 21.71 -3.12
N TYR A 108 18.88 20.72 -3.94
CA TYR A 108 19.05 19.35 -3.50
C TYR A 108 20.53 19.00 -3.38
N GLU A 109 20.96 18.61 -2.18
CA GLU A 109 22.37 18.39 -1.83
C GLU A 109 22.83 16.92 -2.00
N GLY A 110 21.95 16.04 -2.50
CA GLY A 110 22.23 14.60 -2.62
C GLY A 110 22.50 14.13 -4.06
N ASP A 111 22.83 12.84 -4.17
CA ASP A 111 22.93 12.18 -5.48
C ASP A 111 21.59 12.16 -6.19
N THR A 112 21.62 12.45 -7.48
CA THR A 112 20.43 12.47 -8.33
C THR A 112 20.48 11.35 -9.37
N CYS A 113 19.32 10.82 -9.71
CA CYS A 113 19.17 9.84 -10.79
C CYS A 113 17.96 10.18 -11.67
N ILE A 114 17.94 9.67 -12.89
CA ILE A 114 16.79 9.77 -13.80
C ILE A 114 15.99 8.47 -13.87
N GLU A 115 16.58 7.38 -13.37
CA GLU A 115 16.00 6.04 -13.34
C GLU A 115 16.17 5.41 -11.96
N ILE A 116 15.26 4.50 -11.63
CA ILE A 116 15.29 3.74 -10.38
C ILE A 116 15.96 2.40 -10.63
N ASP A 117 17.06 2.18 -9.91
CA ASP A 117 17.66 0.85 -9.80
C ASP A 117 16.84 0.01 -8.79
N TRP A 118 15.88 -0.73 -9.31
CA TRP A 118 15.01 -1.60 -8.50
C TRP A 118 15.77 -2.73 -7.82
N GLU A 119 16.89 -3.20 -8.37
CA GLU A 119 17.71 -4.23 -7.75
C GLU A 119 18.36 -3.69 -6.49
N LYS A 120 18.94 -2.49 -6.57
CA LYS A 120 19.50 -1.77 -5.43
C LYS A 120 18.45 -1.43 -4.37
N VAL A 121 17.26 -1.00 -4.77
CA VAL A 121 16.14 -0.75 -3.83
C VAL A 121 15.75 -2.01 -3.08
N ARG A 122 15.58 -3.14 -3.78
CA ARG A 122 15.23 -4.44 -3.18
C ARG A 122 16.34 -4.96 -2.28
N ALA A 123 17.59 -4.91 -2.73
CA ALA A 123 18.76 -5.37 -1.96
C ALA A 123 18.90 -4.60 -0.64
N ARG A 124 18.61 -3.30 -0.65
CA ARG A 124 18.66 -2.45 0.54
C ARG A 124 17.46 -2.61 1.47
N LYS A 125 16.38 -3.30 1.06
CA LYS A 125 15.10 -3.39 1.79
C LYS A 125 14.54 -2.03 2.22
N ARG A 126 14.83 -0.97 1.44
CA ARG A 126 14.51 0.43 1.75
C ARG A 126 13.43 0.97 0.81
N HIS A 127 12.29 0.29 0.75
CA HIS A 127 11.19 0.65 -0.15
C HIS A 127 10.65 2.08 0.10
N GLY A 128 10.65 2.56 1.35
CA GLY A 128 10.27 3.94 1.68
C GLY A 128 11.22 5.02 1.13
N TYR A 129 12.36 4.63 0.56
CA TYR A 129 13.36 5.52 -0.03
C TYR A 129 13.57 5.27 -1.52
N SER A 130 12.73 4.48 -2.17
CA SER A 130 12.96 4.00 -3.53
C SER A 130 13.05 5.11 -4.59
N TYR A 131 12.49 6.29 -4.29
CA TYR A 131 12.46 7.44 -5.20
C TYR A 131 13.35 8.59 -4.75
N LEU A 132 14.16 8.42 -3.68
CA LEU A 132 15.04 9.49 -3.20
C LEU A 132 16.08 9.87 -4.27
N GLY A 133 16.21 11.16 -4.57
CA GLY A 133 17.13 11.68 -5.60
C GLY A 133 16.62 11.56 -7.04
N LEU A 134 15.43 10.97 -7.25
CA LEU A 134 14.86 10.84 -8.59
C LEU A 134 14.50 12.22 -9.17
N LYS A 135 15.04 12.52 -10.36
CA LYS A 135 14.65 13.67 -11.16
C LYS A 135 13.32 13.41 -11.85
N VAL A 136 12.41 14.37 -11.75
CA VAL A 136 11.10 14.35 -12.38
C VAL A 136 10.80 15.72 -12.99
N LYS A 137 9.88 15.77 -13.95
CA LYS A 137 9.39 17.03 -14.54
C LYS A 137 8.01 17.35 -13.99
N VAL A 138 7.84 18.56 -13.48
CA VAL A 138 6.53 19.12 -13.11
C VAL A 138 6.31 20.38 -13.91
N ALA A 139 5.26 20.41 -14.74
CA ALA A 139 4.95 21.53 -15.63
C ALA A 139 6.18 22.02 -16.42
N GLY A 140 6.98 21.08 -16.95
CA GLY A 140 8.19 21.35 -17.73
C GLY A 140 9.45 21.69 -16.93
N LYS A 141 9.37 21.85 -15.60
CA LYS A 141 10.53 22.14 -14.75
C LYS A 141 11.07 20.87 -14.11
N VAL A 142 12.39 20.72 -14.11
CA VAL A 142 13.07 19.60 -13.44
C VAL A 142 13.07 19.84 -11.93
N MET A 143 12.60 18.83 -11.21
CA MET A 143 12.51 18.76 -9.76
C MET A 143 13.11 17.45 -9.28
N VAL A 144 13.48 17.37 -8.01
CA VAL A 144 14.06 16.17 -7.38
C VAL A 144 13.18 15.70 -6.24
N CYS A 145 12.91 14.40 -6.20
CA CYS A 145 12.26 13.71 -5.09
C CYS A 145 13.20 13.70 -3.87
N ALA A 146 13.01 14.65 -2.95
CA ALA A 146 13.99 14.95 -1.92
C ALA A 146 13.68 14.35 -0.55
N LYS A 147 12.40 14.32 -0.14
CA LYS A 147 12.01 13.81 1.18
C LYS A 147 10.79 12.90 1.08
N PRO A 148 10.87 11.64 1.55
CA PRO A 148 9.71 10.76 1.62
C PRO A 148 8.73 11.25 2.70
N VAL A 149 7.43 11.17 2.40
CA VAL A 149 6.33 11.55 3.30
C VAL A 149 5.20 10.54 3.15
N ASN A 150 4.66 10.09 4.27
CA ASN A 150 3.51 9.21 4.30
C ASN A 150 2.29 10.05 4.67
N PHE A 151 1.33 10.16 3.75
CA PHE A 151 0.06 10.77 4.05
C PHE A 151 -0.92 9.72 4.55
N LEU A 152 -1.42 9.91 5.77
CA LEU A 152 -2.38 9.04 6.41
C LEU A 152 -3.76 9.67 6.31
N ARG A 153 -4.77 8.91 5.87
CA ARG A 153 -6.13 9.42 5.79
C ARG A 153 -6.72 9.59 7.18
N SER A 154 -7.30 10.76 7.44
CA SER A 154 -8.16 11.04 8.58
C SER A 154 -9.63 11.19 8.13
N LEU A 155 -10.52 11.40 9.09
CA LEU A 155 -11.93 11.59 8.81
C LEU A 155 -12.18 12.81 7.88
N PRO A 156 -13.22 12.78 7.04
CA PRO A 156 -13.66 13.96 6.32
C PRO A 156 -13.99 15.09 7.30
N THR A 157 -13.69 16.32 6.91
CA THR A 157 -14.08 17.52 7.68
C THR A 157 -15.18 18.32 6.98
N VAL A 158 -15.75 17.76 5.91
CA VAL A 158 -16.84 18.37 5.15
C VAL A 158 -18.17 18.15 5.87
N LYS A 159 -19.21 18.89 5.45
CA LYS A 159 -20.56 18.68 5.99
C LYS A 159 -20.98 17.21 5.83
N PRO A 160 -21.46 16.56 6.91
CA PRO A 160 -21.96 15.21 6.83
C PRO A 160 -23.11 15.05 5.83
N LEU A 161 -23.11 13.90 5.15
CA LEU A 161 -24.21 13.48 4.30
C LEU A 161 -25.42 13.16 5.18
N SER A 162 -26.63 13.43 4.70
CA SER A 162 -27.83 13.01 5.42
C SER A 162 -27.94 11.47 5.45
N MET A 163 -28.57 10.92 6.48
CA MET A 163 -28.84 9.47 6.54
C MET A 163 -29.68 9.03 5.35
N GLU A 164 -30.72 9.78 4.97
CA GLU A 164 -31.57 9.47 3.82
C GLU A 164 -30.78 9.35 2.51
N GLU A 165 -29.89 10.31 2.21
CA GLU A 165 -29.04 10.24 1.02
C GLU A 165 -28.06 9.05 1.07
N ALA A 166 -27.48 8.76 2.25
CA ALA A 166 -26.57 7.63 2.41
C ALA A 166 -27.28 6.28 2.21
N LEU A 167 -28.50 6.16 2.71
CA LEU A 167 -29.35 4.98 2.52
C LEU A 167 -29.72 4.79 1.06
N ALA A 168 -30.15 5.87 0.39
CA ALA A 168 -30.48 5.82 -1.03
C ALA A 168 -29.27 5.37 -1.88
N TYR A 169 -28.09 5.90 -1.58
CA TYR A 169 -26.83 5.50 -2.22
C TYR A 169 -26.52 4.03 -1.99
N ASP A 170 -26.60 3.54 -0.75
CA ASP A 170 -26.32 2.13 -0.47
C ASP A 170 -27.32 1.17 -1.13
N ILE A 171 -28.61 1.52 -1.13
CA ILE A 171 -29.64 0.76 -1.84
C ILE A 171 -29.30 0.67 -3.34
N GLN A 172 -28.86 1.77 -3.95
CA GLN A 172 -28.42 1.78 -5.34
C GLN A 172 -27.21 0.85 -5.57
N CYS A 173 -26.19 0.91 -4.70
CA CYS A 173 -25.02 0.04 -4.76
C CYS A 173 -25.36 -1.44 -4.57
N ARG A 174 -26.34 -1.77 -3.71
CA ARG A 174 -26.86 -3.14 -3.55
C ARG A 174 -27.57 -3.63 -4.80
N ARG A 175 -28.46 -2.81 -5.37
CA ARG A 175 -29.20 -3.14 -6.60
C ARG A 175 -28.27 -3.37 -7.79
N ALA A 176 -27.16 -2.62 -7.87
CA ALA A 176 -26.13 -2.81 -8.88
C ALA A 176 -25.28 -4.08 -8.67
N GLY A 177 -25.44 -4.81 -7.56
CA GLY A 177 -24.68 -6.03 -7.26
C GLY A 177 -23.30 -5.79 -6.64
N TRP A 178 -22.85 -4.55 -6.52
CA TRP A 178 -21.54 -4.20 -5.94
C TRP A 178 -21.42 -4.60 -4.46
N ARG A 179 -22.43 -4.29 -3.64
CA ARG A 179 -22.42 -4.66 -2.22
C ARG A 179 -22.45 -6.18 -2.01
N PRO A 180 -23.35 -6.96 -2.65
CA PRO A 180 -23.30 -8.41 -2.55
C PRO A 180 -21.98 -9.04 -3.01
N HIS A 181 -21.34 -8.46 -4.04
CA HIS A 181 -20.04 -8.93 -4.52
C HIS A 181 -18.92 -8.70 -3.48
N LEU A 182 -18.88 -7.51 -2.86
CA LEU A 182 -17.83 -7.13 -1.92
C LEU A 182 -18.06 -7.66 -0.50
N PHE A 183 -19.31 -7.73 -0.06
CA PHE A 183 -19.69 -7.98 1.34
C PHE A 183 -20.64 -9.15 1.51
N GLY A 184 -20.84 -9.97 0.48
CA GLY A 184 -21.72 -11.14 0.53
C GLY A 184 -23.21 -10.81 0.39
N THR A 185 -23.97 -11.81 -0.07
CA THR A 185 -25.39 -11.67 -0.42
C THR A 185 -26.35 -11.63 0.78
N GLN A 186 -25.90 -12.02 1.97
CA GLN A 186 -26.71 -12.19 3.18
C GLN A 186 -26.12 -11.44 4.39
N ALA A 187 -25.38 -10.36 4.16
CA ALA A 187 -24.87 -9.57 5.27
C ALA A 187 -26.02 -8.91 6.05
N LYS A 188 -25.99 -9.04 7.38
CA LYS A 188 -26.78 -8.20 8.28
C LYS A 188 -26.20 -6.79 8.21
N VAL A 189 -27.06 -5.79 8.03
CA VAL A 189 -26.60 -4.41 7.87
C VAL A 189 -27.08 -3.57 9.04
N THR A 190 -26.14 -2.86 9.66
CA THR A 190 -26.45 -1.85 10.66
C THR A 190 -25.86 -0.51 10.22
N TRP A 191 -26.53 0.57 10.64
CA TRP A 191 -26.09 1.93 10.38
C TRP A 191 -25.77 2.64 11.68
N ARG A 192 -24.71 3.43 11.63
CA ARG A 192 -24.24 4.28 12.72
C ARG A 192 -23.80 5.63 12.17
N LYS A 193 -23.41 6.53 13.07
CA LYS A 193 -22.70 7.75 12.71
C LYS A 193 -21.32 7.77 13.34
N LEU A 194 -20.39 8.43 12.65
CA LEU A 194 -19.05 8.71 13.16
C LEU A 194 -18.71 10.16 12.85
N ALA A 195 -18.57 10.98 13.89
CA ALA A 195 -18.45 12.44 13.74
C ALA A 195 -19.58 13.02 12.87
N GLY A 196 -20.80 12.51 13.06
CA GLY A 196 -21.99 12.87 12.27
C GLY A 196 -22.06 12.27 10.86
N HIS A 197 -20.99 11.66 10.34
CA HIS A 197 -21.01 11.01 9.02
C HIS A 197 -21.70 9.64 9.07
N PRO A 198 -22.59 9.31 8.11
CA PRO A 198 -23.20 7.99 8.01
C PRO A 198 -22.15 6.89 7.83
N VAL A 199 -22.27 5.83 8.61
CA VAL A 199 -21.44 4.64 8.55
C VAL A 199 -22.34 3.42 8.38
N VAL A 200 -22.03 2.60 7.39
CA VAL A 200 -22.69 1.31 7.17
C VAL A 200 -21.76 0.19 7.61
N ILE A 201 -22.32 -0.79 8.34
CA ILE A 201 -21.61 -1.97 8.82
C ILE A 201 -22.30 -3.20 8.23
N TYR A 202 -21.53 -4.01 7.50
CA TYR A 202 -21.95 -5.31 6.98
C TYR A 202 -21.37 -6.40 7.87
N GLU A 203 -22.24 -7.08 8.59
CA GLU A 203 -21.93 -8.23 9.44
C GLU A 203 -22.27 -9.51 8.67
N LEU A 204 -21.30 -10.41 8.55
CA LEU A 204 -21.44 -11.71 7.91
C LEU A 204 -21.21 -12.78 8.97
N ASP A 205 -22.12 -13.74 9.06
CA ASP A 205 -21.98 -14.84 10.02
C ASP A 205 -20.64 -15.56 9.83
N GLY A 206 -19.85 -15.61 10.90
CA GLY A 206 -18.53 -16.25 10.92
C GLY A 206 -17.40 -15.50 10.18
N LYS A 207 -17.59 -14.23 9.78
CA LYS A 207 -16.56 -13.41 9.12
C LYS A 207 -16.38 -12.05 9.79
N ASP A 208 -15.23 -11.41 9.52
CA ASP A 208 -14.97 -10.04 9.95
C ASP A 208 -16.01 -9.06 9.36
N SER A 209 -16.56 -8.21 10.22
CA SER A 209 -17.44 -7.12 9.81
C SER A 209 -16.72 -6.14 8.88
N ARG A 210 -17.42 -5.64 7.87
CA ARG A 210 -16.92 -4.61 6.95
C ARG A 210 -17.65 -3.32 7.22
N THR A 211 -16.89 -2.28 7.55
CA THR A 211 -17.43 -0.98 7.94
C THR A 211 -17.02 0.05 6.90
N ALA A 212 -17.96 0.84 6.40
CA ALA A 212 -17.69 1.89 5.43
C ALA A 212 -18.32 3.22 5.87
N LEU A 213 -17.52 4.28 5.90
CA LEU A 213 -18.00 5.64 6.09
C LEU A 213 -18.40 6.23 4.74
N ILE A 214 -19.60 6.80 4.67
CA ILE A 214 -20.16 7.42 3.47
C ILE A 214 -20.19 8.93 3.67
N TRP A 215 -19.69 9.65 2.68
CA TRP A 215 -19.58 11.10 2.71
C TRP A 215 -19.69 11.67 1.30
N LYS A 216 -19.80 13.00 1.17
CA LYS A 216 -19.99 13.65 -0.13
C LYS A 216 -19.05 14.83 -0.27
N HIS A 217 -18.33 14.85 -1.38
CA HIS A 217 -17.40 15.91 -1.72
C HIS A 217 -17.54 16.29 -3.18
N ARG A 218 -17.64 17.61 -3.44
CA ARG A 218 -17.83 18.16 -4.79
C ARG A 218 -18.97 17.48 -5.58
N GLY A 219 -20.08 17.19 -4.88
CA GLY A 219 -21.27 16.58 -5.46
C GLY A 219 -21.20 15.05 -5.64
N VAL A 220 -20.04 14.43 -5.41
CA VAL A 220 -19.85 12.99 -5.56
C VAL A 220 -19.91 12.32 -4.18
N ILE A 221 -20.73 11.28 -4.05
CA ILE A 221 -20.73 10.42 -2.85
C ILE A 221 -19.51 9.50 -2.94
N GLN A 222 -18.73 9.51 -1.88
CA GLN A 222 -17.54 8.70 -1.72
C GLN A 222 -17.71 7.80 -0.50
N GLU A 223 -17.00 6.69 -0.52
CA GLU A 223 -16.94 5.75 0.58
C GLU A 223 -15.52 5.38 0.88
N PHE A 224 -15.25 5.09 2.14
CA PHE A 224 -14.04 4.38 2.46
C PHE A 224 -14.22 3.37 3.57
N SER A 225 -13.47 2.26 3.44
CA SER A 225 -13.43 1.22 4.45
C SER A 225 -12.77 1.78 5.71
N ILE A 226 -13.48 1.68 6.83
CA ILE A 226 -12.92 1.85 8.17
C ILE A 226 -12.25 0.54 8.53
N SER A 227 -10.93 0.58 8.77
CA SER A 227 -10.17 -0.63 9.04
C SER A 227 -10.25 -1.06 10.50
N ARG A 228 -9.68 -2.24 10.81
CA ARG A 228 -9.59 -2.75 12.19
C ARG A 228 -8.77 -1.83 13.11
N ALA A 229 -7.82 -1.07 12.57
CA ALA A 229 -7.01 -0.11 13.33
C ALA A 229 -7.78 1.16 13.72
N GLU A 230 -8.90 1.42 13.04
CA GLU A 230 -9.81 2.53 13.29
C GLU A 230 -11.06 2.09 14.09
N LYS A 231 -11.09 0.83 14.59
CA LYS A 231 -12.23 0.28 15.35
C LYS A 231 -12.42 0.90 16.73
N ASP A 232 -11.39 1.53 17.28
CA ASP A 232 -11.45 2.26 18.56
C ASP A 232 -12.06 3.67 18.39
N LEU A 233 -12.48 4.04 17.18
CA LEU A 233 -13.24 5.26 16.96
C LEU A 233 -14.62 5.12 17.60
N ASN A 234 -14.92 6.02 18.53
CA ASN A 234 -16.22 6.08 19.20
C ASN A 234 -17.29 6.46 18.18
N PHE A 235 -18.09 5.48 17.76
CA PHE A 235 -19.31 5.73 17.00
C PHE A 235 -20.28 6.54 17.86
N ASP A 236 -20.98 7.47 17.23
CA ASP A 236 -22.09 8.16 17.86
C ASP A 236 -23.16 7.11 18.19
N THR A 237 -23.77 7.18 19.38
CA THR A 237 -24.66 6.14 19.92
C THR A 237 -25.99 5.98 19.17
N GLU A 238 -26.24 6.77 18.15
CA GLU A 238 -27.40 6.63 17.26
C GLU A 238 -27.19 5.44 16.33
N THR A 239 -27.92 4.35 16.60
CA THR A 239 -27.94 3.15 15.76
C THR A 239 -29.28 3.04 15.06
N GLU A 240 -29.26 3.03 13.73
CA GLU A 240 -30.41 2.66 12.92
C GLU A 240 -30.15 1.25 12.38
N GLN A 241 -30.89 0.27 12.88
CA GLN A 241 -30.85 -1.08 12.30
C GLN A 241 -31.82 -1.12 11.13
N ILE A 242 -31.30 -1.46 9.95
CA ILE A 242 -32.10 -1.60 8.75
C ILE A 242 -31.98 -3.04 8.30
N ASP A 243 -33.09 -3.77 8.44
CA ASP A 243 -33.16 -5.11 7.89
C ASP A 243 -33.01 -5.02 6.37
N ALA A 244 -32.09 -5.82 5.83
CA ALA A 244 -31.85 -5.83 4.40
C ALA A 244 -33.17 -6.16 3.68
N PRO A 245 -33.59 -5.38 2.66
CA PRO A 245 -34.78 -5.73 1.89
C PRO A 245 -34.61 -7.13 1.31
N GLU A 246 -35.72 -7.87 1.25
CA GLU A 246 -35.84 -9.30 0.97
C GLU A 246 -34.79 -9.85 -0.01
N SER A 247 -34.28 -11.02 0.37
CA SER A 247 -33.06 -11.67 -0.09
C SER A 247 -32.57 -11.31 -1.51
N ALA A 248 -31.26 -11.05 -1.61
CA ALA A 248 -30.53 -10.91 -2.87
C ALA A 248 -30.76 -12.08 -3.86
N ALA A 249 -31.33 -13.21 -3.41
CA ALA A 249 -31.76 -14.31 -4.26
C ALA A 249 -32.91 -13.92 -5.22
N GLU A 250 -33.85 -13.06 -4.82
CA GLU A 250 -34.91 -12.56 -5.70
C GLU A 250 -34.44 -11.48 -6.68
N LEU A 251 -33.48 -10.65 -6.27
CA LEU A 251 -32.88 -9.64 -7.15
C LEU A 251 -31.92 -10.28 -8.17
N ALA A 252 -31.09 -11.23 -7.76
CA ALA A 252 -30.18 -11.94 -8.68
C ALA A 252 -30.94 -12.74 -9.75
N SER A 253 -32.08 -13.34 -9.39
CA SER A 253 -32.93 -14.07 -10.34
C SER A 253 -33.72 -13.17 -11.30
N LYS A 254 -33.91 -11.89 -10.96
CA LYS A 254 -34.51 -10.87 -11.85
C LYS A 254 -33.47 -10.23 -12.80
N THR A 255 -32.22 -10.03 -12.37
CA THR A 255 -31.20 -9.34 -13.18
C THR A 255 -30.40 -10.31 -14.07
N PHE A 256 -30.18 -11.54 -13.62
CA PHE A 256 -29.53 -12.59 -14.40
C PHE A 256 -30.52 -13.75 -14.51
N GLY A 257 -31.25 -13.81 -15.63
CA GLY A 257 -32.21 -14.88 -15.89
C GLY A 257 -31.61 -16.26 -15.58
N LYS A 258 -32.43 -17.14 -15.00
CA LYS A 258 -32.05 -18.51 -14.59
C LYS A 258 -31.16 -19.15 -15.65
N ARG A 259 -29.85 -19.24 -15.37
CA ARG A 259 -28.92 -19.97 -16.21
C ARG A 259 -29.36 -21.43 -16.17
N GLN A 260 -29.98 -21.92 -17.24
CA GLN A 260 -30.34 -23.33 -17.37
C GLN A 260 -29.06 -24.15 -17.16
N LYS A 261 -29.10 -25.04 -16.16
CA LYS A 261 -28.12 -26.10 -15.99
C LYS A 261 -28.08 -26.85 -17.32
N ARG A 262 -26.94 -26.80 -18.04
CA ARG A 262 -26.67 -27.81 -19.07
C ARG A 262 -26.39 -29.10 -18.34
N ASP A 263 -27.25 -30.07 -18.56
CA ASP A 263 -27.06 -31.43 -18.13
C ASP A 263 -25.75 -31.96 -18.74
N THR A 264 -24.87 -32.41 -17.86
CA THR A 264 -23.66 -33.16 -18.22
C THR A 264 -24.07 -34.60 -18.52
N GLU A 265 -24.41 -34.86 -19.78
CA GLU A 265 -24.30 -36.17 -20.40
C GLU A 265 -23.54 -36.01 -21.71
N GLY A 266 -22.46 -36.77 -21.88
CA GLY A 266 -21.73 -36.78 -23.15
C GLY A 266 -20.29 -37.22 -23.02
N HIS A 267 -20.07 -38.50 -23.32
CA HIS A 267 -18.81 -39.20 -23.42
C HIS A 267 -17.64 -38.48 -24.12
N ALA A 268 -16.46 -38.88 -23.69
CA ALA A 268 -15.18 -38.71 -24.35
C ALA A 268 -15.19 -39.13 -25.82
N VAL A 269 -14.58 -38.30 -26.69
CA VAL A 269 -13.82 -38.76 -27.87
C VAL A 269 -12.64 -37.80 -28.09
N GLN A 270 -11.49 -38.43 -28.36
CA GLN A 270 -10.16 -37.89 -28.67
C GLN A 270 -10.05 -37.08 -29.98
N ALA A 271 -8.89 -36.45 -30.14
CA ALA A 271 -8.22 -35.97 -31.37
C ALA A 271 -8.81 -34.68 -31.98
N ALA A 272 -8.05 -33.77 -32.59
CA ALA A 272 -6.70 -33.79 -33.16
C ALA A 272 -6.10 -32.37 -33.16
N LEU A 273 -4.79 -32.31 -33.40
CA LEU A 273 -3.95 -31.12 -33.63
C LEU A 273 -4.52 -30.16 -34.68
N PHE A 274 -4.41 -28.84 -34.43
CA PHE A 274 -3.52 -27.88 -35.11
C PHE A 274 -3.34 -26.65 -34.21
#